data_AF-A0A6J7ZRQ4-F1
#
_entry.id   AF-A0A6J7ZRQ4-F1
#
_cell.length_a   1.000
_cell.length_b   1.000
_cell.length_c   1.000
_cell.angle_alpha   90.00
_cell.angle_beta   90.00
_cell.angle_gamma   90.00
#
_symmetry.space_group_name_H-M   'P 1'
#
loop_
_entity.id
_entity.type
_entity.pdbx_description
1 polymer ?
#
loop_
_entity_poly.entity_id
_entity_poly.type
_entity_poly.pdbx_seq_one_letter_code
_entity_poly.pdbx_strand_id
1 'polypeptide(L)' 'MNIKQLIKAELDYLSTQELQEFYELLKSRSQRQNNHDDELGDLLERCKVSTGIQDLAEQHDHYIHGTPKREVE' A
#
# COMPACT_ATOMS: atom_id res chain seq x y z
N MET A 1 -20.66 -20.72 -21.08
CA MET A 1 -21.33 -19.73 -20.22
C MET A 1 -20.24 -18.92 -19.53
N ASN A 2 -20.29 -17.59 -19.61
CA ASN A 2 -19.29 -16.71 -18.99
C ASN A 2 -19.53 -16.65 -17.47
N ILE A 3 -18.47 -16.48 -16.66
CA ILE A 3 -18.57 -16.33 -15.20
C ILE A 3 -19.61 -15.28 -14.77
N LYS A 4 -19.76 -14.18 -15.52
CA LYS A 4 -20.79 -13.16 -15.24
C LYS A 4 -22.21 -13.69 -15.39
N GLN A 5 -22.44 -14.63 -16.30
CA GLN A 5 -23.75 -15.25 -16.52
C GLN A 5 -24.07 -16.26 -15.41
N LEU A 6 -23.07 -17.01 -14.94
CA LEU A 6 -23.21 -17.93 -13.82
C LEU A 6 -23.53 -17.19 -12.52
N ILE A 7 -22.80 -16.10 -12.24
CA ILE A 7 -23.06 -15.27 -11.06
C ILE A 7 -24.46 -14.67 -11.08
N LYS A 8 -24.92 -14.15 -12.24
CA LYS A 8 -26.28 -13.61 -12.36
C LYS A 8 -27.35 -14.66 -12.05
N ALA A 9 -27.18 -15.87 -12.59
CA ALA A 9 -28.12 -16.96 -12.33
C ALA A 9 -28.19 -17.29 -10.84
N GLU A 10 -27.06 -17.32 -10.12
CA GLU A 10 -27.07 -17.62 -8.69
C GLU A 10 -27.59 -16.47 -7.82
N LEU A 11 -27.39 -15.22 -8.22
CA LEU A 11 -27.93 -14.07 -7.50
C LEU A 11 -29.47 -14.06 -7.49
N ASP A 12 -30.12 -14.63 -8.51
CA ASP A 12 -31.58 -14.69 -8.61
C ASP A 12 -32.21 -15.66 -7.58
N TYR A 13 -31.43 -16.60 -7.03
CA TYR A 13 -31.91 -17.58 -6.04
C TYR A 13 -31.65 -17.17 -4.58
N LEU A 14 -30.88 -16.11 -4.34
CA LEU A 14 -30.53 -15.65 -3.00
C LEU A 14 -31.63 -14.77 -2.40
N SER A 15 -31.83 -14.89 -1.09
CA SER A 15 -32.70 -13.99 -0.34
C SER A 15 -32.12 -12.57 -0.30
N THR A 16 -32.98 -11.57 -0.05
CA THR A 16 -32.54 -10.18 0.11
C THR A 16 -31.51 -10.01 1.23
N GLN A 17 -31.59 -10.83 2.28
CA GLN A 17 -30.65 -10.78 3.39
C GLN A 17 -29.25 -11.29 3.00
N GLU A 18 -29.18 -12.41 2.28
CA GLU A 18 -27.92 -12.95 1.76
C GLU A 18 -27.28 -12.00 0.73
N LEU A 19 -28.10 -11.35 -0.10
CA LEU A 19 -27.63 -10.32 -1.03
C LEU A 19 -27.05 -9.10 -0.31
N GLN A 20 -27.66 -8.69 0.80
CA GLN A 20 -27.18 -7.60 1.64
C GLN A 20 -25.81 -7.93 2.26
N GLU A 21 -25.66 -9.14 2.81
CA GLU A 21 -24.40 -9.61 3.39
C GLU A 21 -23.30 -9.70 2.33
N PHE A 22 -23.61 -10.24 1.16
CA PHE A 22 -22.69 -10.32 0.03
C PHE A 22 -22.24 -8.93 -0.46
N TYR A 23 -23.17 -7.98 -0.54
CA TYR A 23 -22.87 -6.59 -0.91
C TYR A 23 -21.90 -5.93 0.07
N GLU A 24 -22.16 -6.03 1.38
CA GLU A 24 -21.27 -5.45 2.40
C GLU A 24 -19.88 -6.11 2.38
N LEU A 25 -19.80 -7.41 2.10
CA LEU A 25 -18.53 -8.11 1.93
C LEU A 25 -17.73 -7.55 0.73
N LEU A 26 -18.37 -7.41 -0.44
CA LEU A 26 -17.73 -6.82 -1.62
C LEU A 26 -17.31 -5.37 -1.41
N LYS A 27 -18.17 -4.57 -0.77
CA LYS A 27 -17.91 -3.17 -0.43
C LYS A 27 -16.72 -3.04 0.51
N SER A 28 -16.63 -3.87 1.56
CA SER A 28 -15.49 -3.87 2.48
C SER A 28 -14.18 -4.23 1.78
N ARG A 29 -14.21 -5.17 0.82
CA ARG A 29 -13.04 -5.54 0.02
C ARG A 29 -12.58 -4.40 -0.89
N SER A 30 -13.52 -3.75 -1.58
CA SER A 30 -13.20 -2.59 -2.43
C SER A 30 -12.65 -1.44 -1.59
N GLN A 31 -13.19 -1.20 -0.40
CA GLN A 31 -12.70 -0.16 0.50
C GLN A 31 -11.29 -0.48 1.00
N ARG A 32 -10.97 -1.73 1.35
CA ARG A 32 -9.58 -2.12 1.70
C ARG A 32 -8.61 -1.93 0.53
N GLN A 33 -9.06 -2.18 -0.69
CA GLN A 33 -8.21 -2.02 -1.88
C GLN A 33 -7.99 -0.54 -2.23
N ASN A 34 -8.99 0.32 -2.00
CA ASN A 34 -8.88 1.76 -2.19
C ASN A 34 -8.17 2.47 -1.02
N ASN A 35 -8.22 1.87 0.17
CA ASN A 35 -7.47 2.28 1.36
C ASN A 35 -6.11 1.58 1.45
N HIS A 36 -5.56 1.08 0.33
CA HIS A 36 -4.11 1.02 0.16
C HIS A 36 -3.55 2.47 0.02
N ASP A 37 -4.00 3.36 0.91
CA ASP A 37 -3.16 4.43 1.37
C ASP A 37 -1.91 3.74 1.88
N ASP A 38 -0.78 4.17 1.35
CA ASP A 38 0.50 3.51 1.48
C ASP A 38 0.94 3.66 2.95
N GLU A 39 0.39 2.86 3.86
CA GLU A 39 0.67 2.92 5.31
C GLU A 39 2.18 2.84 5.56
N LEU A 40 2.89 2.13 4.68
CA LEU A 40 4.33 2.09 4.60
C LEU A 40 4.92 3.45 4.20
N GLY A 41 4.41 4.10 3.15
CA GLY A 41 4.77 5.46 2.77
C GLY A 41 4.57 6.48 3.90
N ASP A 42 3.42 6.44 4.57
CA ASP A 42 3.12 7.31 5.72
C ASP A 42 4.02 7.01 6.92
N LEU A 43 4.35 5.75 7.16
CA LEU A 43 5.33 5.36 8.19
C LEU A 43 6.73 5.87 7.83
N LEU A 44 7.15 5.73 6.57
CA LEU A 44 8.44 6.19 6.09
C LEU A 44 8.57 7.71 6.19
N GLU A 45 7.54 8.46 5.80
CA GLU A 45 7.53 9.93 5.95
C GLU A 45 7.57 10.35 7.43
N ARG A 46 6.87 9.64 8.33
CA ARG A 46 6.98 9.90 9.78
C ARG A 46 8.35 9.56 10.36
N CYS A 47 9.02 8.54 9.83
CA CYS A 47 10.35 8.12 10.28
C CYS A 47 11.49 8.91 9.62
N LYS A 48 11.19 9.76 8.64
CA LYS A 48 12.17 10.54 7.88
C LYS A 48 12.80 11.59 8.78
N VAL A 49 14.10 11.45 9.02
CA VAL A 49 14.89 12.44 9.76
C VAL A 49 15.62 13.33 8.77
N SER A 50 15.43 14.64 8.86
CA SER A 50 16.23 15.60 8.09
C SER A 50 17.64 15.65 8.67
N THR A 51 18.59 15.01 7.99
CA THR A 51 20.01 14.97 8.39
C THR A 51 20.82 16.12 7.81
N GLY A 52 20.25 16.90 6.88
CA GLY A 52 20.97 17.90 6.09
C GLY A 52 21.95 17.33 5.07
N ILE A 53 21.93 16.02 4.85
CA ILE A 53 22.79 15.31 3.89
C ILE A 53 21.92 14.89 2.71
N GLN A 54 22.27 15.34 1.51
CA GLN A 54 21.49 15.11 0.29
C GLN A 54 21.43 13.62 -0.11
N ASP A 55 22.56 12.93 0.02
CA ASP A 55 22.61 11.47 -0.08
C ASP A 55 23.39 10.91 1.11
N LEU A 56 22.65 10.28 2.04
CA LEU A 56 23.27 9.65 3.20
C LEU A 56 24.21 8.53 2.74
N ALA A 57 23.86 7.77 1.69
CA ALA A 57 24.61 6.66 1.12
C ALA A 57 26.04 7.08 0.71
N GLU A 58 26.20 8.30 0.17
CA GLU A 58 27.49 8.84 -0.23
C GLU A 58 28.46 9.06 0.93
N GLN A 59 27.95 9.21 2.16
CA GLN A 59 28.77 9.32 3.36
C GLN A 59 29.17 7.95 3.94
N HIS A 60 28.56 6.84 3.49
CA HIS A 60 28.90 5.51 4.02
C HIS A 60 30.32 5.09 3.65
N ASP A 61 30.84 5.51 2.49
CA ASP A 61 32.23 5.22 2.11
C ASP A 61 33.23 5.72 3.16
N HIS A 62 32.96 6.88 3.78
CA HIS A 62 33.78 7.42 4.86
C HIS A 62 33.73 6.52 6.10
N TYR A 63 32.55 6.08 6.52
CA TYR A 63 32.38 5.29 7.75
C TYR A 63 32.74 3.80 7.58
N ILE A 64 32.60 3.24 6.37
CA ILE A 64 32.88 1.85 6.05
C ILE A 64 34.33 1.66 5.60
N HIS A 65 34.86 2.58 4.78
CA HIS A 65 36.16 2.45 4.13
C HIS A 65 37.19 3.48 4.59
N GLY A 66 36.83 4.42 5.46
CA GLY A 66 37.75 5.44 5.99
C GLY A 66 38.17 6.48 4.95
N THR A 67 37.43 6.60 3.83
CA THR A 67 37.74 7.59 2.79
C THR A 67 37.51 9.02 3.33
N PRO A 68 38.20 10.05 2.81
CA PRO A 68 37.95 11.43 3.25
C PRO A 68 36.48 11.81 3.12
N LYS A 69 35.94 12.54 4.11
CA LYS A 69 34.56 13.00 4.10
C LYS A 69 34.36 13.97 2.92
N ARG A 70 33.39 13.67 2.04
CA ARG A 70 33.09 14.53 0.89
C ARG A 70 32.43 15.82 1.37
N GLU A 71 32.85 16.95 0.80
CA GLU A 71 32.25 18.25 1.08
C GLU A 71 30.81 18.28 0.56
N VAL A 72 29.90 18.85 1.35
CA VAL A 72 28.49 19.02 0.99
C VAL A 72 28.38 20.38 0.29
N GLU A 73 28.04 20.41 -1.00
CA GLU A 73 27.78 21.67 -1.75
C GLU A 73 26.49 22.36 -1.32
#